data_AF-A0A315YZ86-F1
#
_entry.id   AF-A0A315YZ86-F1
#
_cell.length_a   1.000
_cell.length_b   1.000
_cell.length_c   1.000
_cell.angle_alpha   90.00
_cell.angle_beta   90.00
_cell.angle_gamma   90.00
#
_symmetry.space_group_name_H-M   'P 1'
#
loop_
_entity.id
_entity.type
_entity.pdbx_description
1 polymer ?
#
loop_
_entity_poly.entity_id
_entity_poly.type
_entity_poly.pdbx_seq_one_letter_code
_entity_poly.pdbx_strand_id
1 'polypeptide(L)'
;MNFSWKIALLGLLVLSACQKKEIKTAVSDPNNDFLVKIHTELGDIYAVLYKDTPKHRENFLKLAQEEFYDKTLFHRVIRNSIVQGGDPTSKDAHRGQKLGKGDIGYTIPAEMNPTHFHKKGALAAARLPDSVNPEKESNGSQFYFVVGKKFSEQSLKKELIDYKKLIPAFREWLKKDELIDLRTEVYWADMDNDQKKVMNWAVQNKEQIEKELNIELDRTISEQAKQFYLTEGGMPLLDGDYTVFGEIVKGMEVVEKMSKLRKDKYDRPIEDISMEITVSEIPKDKLRLEFGYVE
;
A
#
# COMPACT_ATOMS: atom_id res chain seq x y z
N MET A 1 -19.06 82.23 3.13
CA MET A 1 -17.72 81.60 3.23
C MET A 1 -17.90 80.31 4.03
N ASN A 2 -18.12 79.18 3.35
CA ASN A 2 -17.10 78.18 2.92
C ASN A 2 -16.53 77.42 4.13
N PHE A 3 -16.48 76.09 4.22
CA PHE A 3 -16.82 74.98 3.31
C PHE A 3 -16.91 73.71 4.19
N SER A 4 -17.81 72.78 3.89
CA SER A 4 -17.93 71.47 4.54
C SER A 4 -17.03 70.46 3.82
N TRP A 5 -16.17 69.74 4.54
CA TRP A 5 -15.41 68.61 4.00
C TRP A 5 -15.82 67.33 4.73
N LYS A 6 -16.70 66.55 4.09
CA LYS A 6 -16.94 65.15 4.42
C LYS A 6 -15.82 64.32 3.76
N ILE A 7 -14.94 63.73 4.56
CA ILE A 7 -13.98 62.75 4.09
C ILE A 7 -14.72 61.42 3.91
N ALA A 8 -14.92 61.00 2.66
CA ALA A 8 -15.42 59.68 2.32
C ALA A 8 -14.23 58.69 2.33
N LEU A 9 -14.16 57.83 3.34
CA LEU A 9 -13.30 56.66 3.34
C LEU A 9 -13.97 55.58 2.49
N LEU A 10 -13.52 55.41 1.24
CA LEU A 10 -13.78 54.20 0.46
C LEU A 10 -12.90 53.08 1.01
N GLY A 11 -13.48 52.21 1.84
CA GLY A 11 -12.87 50.92 2.17
C GLY A 11 -12.99 49.98 0.98
N LEU A 12 -11.88 49.68 0.32
CA LEU A 12 -11.83 48.65 -0.73
C LEU A 12 -11.81 47.28 -0.05
N LEU A 13 -12.98 46.67 0.11
CA LEU A 13 -13.15 45.30 0.57
C LEU A 13 -12.79 44.37 -0.59
N VAL A 14 -11.54 43.90 -0.64
CA VAL A 14 -11.14 42.79 -1.52
C VAL A 14 -11.71 41.51 -0.91
N LEU A 15 -12.93 41.17 -1.31
CA LEU A 15 -13.50 39.85 -1.09
C LEU A 15 -12.74 38.87 -1.99
N SER A 16 -11.67 38.28 -1.46
CA SER A 16 -11.09 37.07 -2.06
C SER A 16 -12.12 35.96 -1.91
N ALA A 17 -12.96 35.79 -2.93
CA ALA A 17 -13.86 34.66 -3.04
C ALA A 17 -13.01 33.40 -3.19
N CYS A 18 -12.76 32.72 -2.06
CA CYS A 18 -12.30 31.34 -2.07
C CYS A 18 -13.47 30.50 -2.61
N GLN A 19 -13.58 30.38 -3.94
CA GLN A 19 -14.43 29.37 -4.55
C GLN A 19 -13.90 28.02 -4.09
N LYS A 20 -14.65 27.34 -3.21
CA LYS A 20 -14.37 25.94 -2.89
C LYS A 20 -14.46 25.16 -4.19
N LYS A 21 -13.32 24.63 -4.63
CA LYS A 21 -13.21 23.73 -5.78
C LYS A 21 -14.18 22.57 -5.57
N GLU A 22 -15.09 22.37 -6.52
CA GLU A 22 -16.03 21.24 -6.46
C GLU A 22 -15.24 19.94 -6.59
N ILE A 23 -15.31 19.08 -5.58
CA ILE A 23 -14.62 17.80 -5.54
C ILE A 23 -15.44 16.78 -6.35
N LYS A 24 -14.84 16.27 -7.43
CA LYS A 24 -15.43 15.28 -8.33
C LYS A 24 -14.88 13.90 -8.03
N THR A 25 -15.68 13.08 -7.37
CA THR A 25 -15.37 11.66 -7.11
C THR A 25 -16.09 10.71 -8.07
N ALA A 26 -16.99 11.25 -8.89
CA ALA A 26 -17.64 10.56 -10.00
C ALA A 26 -17.29 11.25 -11.33
N VAL A 27 -17.19 10.46 -12.40
CA VAL A 27 -16.95 10.97 -13.76
C VAL A 27 -18.17 11.69 -14.29
N SER A 28 -17.95 12.75 -15.06
CA SER A 28 -19.03 13.48 -15.74
C SER A 28 -19.53 12.79 -17.00
N ASP A 29 -18.71 11.95 -17.64
CA ASP A 29 -19.06 11.13 -18.81
C ASP A 29 -18.79 9.63 -18.51
N PRO A 30 -19.74 8.71 -18.77
CA PRO A 30 -19.53 7.26 -18.57
C PRO A 30 -18.43 6.66 -19.46
N ASN A 31 -18.04 7.33 -20.55
CA ASN A 31 -16.93 6.95 -21.41
C ASN A 31 -15.57 7.45 -20.91
N ASN A 32 -15.54 8.16 -19.78
CA ASN A 32 -14.31 8.63 -19.15
C ASN A 32 -13.95 7.78 -17.93
N ASP A 33 -12.69 7.95 -17.49
CA ASP A 33 -12.22 7.57 -16.17
C ASP A 33 -11.24 8.61 -15.61
N PHE A 34 -10.88 8.47 -14.34
CA PHE A 34 -9.86 9.30 -13.72
C PHE A 34 -8.47 8.74 -13.96
N LEU A 35 -7.57 9.61 -14.43
CA LEU A 35 -6.14 9.40 -14.44
C LEU A 35 -5.51 10.20 -13.29
N VAL A 36 -4.81 9.51 -12.41
CA VAL A 36 -4.02 10.11 -11.34
C VAL A 36 -2.60 10.31 -11.85
N LYS A 37 -2.08 11.53 -11.77
CA LYS A 37 -0.67 11.85 -12.02
C LYS A 37 -0.01 12.22 -10.69
N ILE A 38 1.10 11.58 -10.38
CA ILE A 38 1.94 11.87 -9.22
C ILE A 38 3.27 12.39 -9.75
N HIS A 39 3.51 13.68 -9.55
CA HIS A 39 4.75 14.33 -9.94
C HIS A 39 5.78 14.25 -8.81
N THR A 40 7.03 13.92 -9.16
CA THR A 40 8.20 14.01 -8.27
C THR A 40 9.40 14.54 -9.04
N GLU A 41 10.44 14.94 -8.32
CA GLU A 41 11.74 15.32 -8.92
C GLU A 41 12.41 14.19 -9.73
N LEU A 42 11.99 12.93 -9.52
CA LEU A 42 12.53 11.77 -10.23
C LEU A 42 11.77 11.44 -11.52
N GLY A 43 10.61 12.07 -11.73
CA GLY A 43 9.71 11.83 -12.85
C GLY A 43 8.26 11.71 -12.43
N ASP A 44 7.42 11.49 -13.45
CA ASP A 44 5.97 11.36 -13.30
C ASP A 44 5.54 9.89 -13.21
N ILE A 45 4.61 9.61 -12.31
CA ILE A 45 3.93 8.32 -12.18
C ILE A 45 2.46 8.53 -12.52
N TYR A 46 1.89 7.65 -13.32
CA TYR A 46 0.48 7.67 -13.69
C TYR A 46 -0.20 6.41 -13.19
N ALA A 47 -1.33 6.57 -12.51
CA ALA A 47 -2.10 5.48 -11.95
C ALA A 47 -3.59 5.61 -12.28
N VAL A 48 -4.26 4.47 -12.28
CA VAL A 48 -5.72 4.35 -12.34
C VAL A 48 -6.23 3.71 -11.06
N LEU A 49 -7.48 3.99 -10.72
CA LEU A 49 -8.13 3.51 -9.49
C LEU A 49 -9.26 2.55 -9.85
N TYR A 50 -9.36 1.43 -9.14
CA TYR A 50 -10.35 0.39 -9.41
C TYR A 50 -11.76 0.80 -8.95
N LYS A 51 -12.78 0.47 -9.75
CA LYS A 51 -14.18 0.87 -9.49
C LYS A 51 -14.86 0.06 -8.41
N ASP A 52 -14.43 -1.19 -8.25
CA ASP A 52 -14.89 -2.14 -7.25
C ASP A 52 -14.20 -1.96 -5.88
N THR A 53 -13.35 -0.94 -5.73
CA THR A 53 -12.89 -0.38 -4.45
C THR A 53 -13.40 1.06 -4.26
N PRO A 54 -14.73 1.28 -4.22
CA PRO A 54 -15.32 2.62 -4.28
C PRO A 54 -14.90 3.51 -3.11
N LYS A 55 -14.78 2.99 -1.89
CA LYS A 55 -14.43 3.82 -0.71
C LYS A 55 -13.00 4.33 -0.82
N HIS A 56 -12.05 3.48 -1.23
CA HIS A 56 -10.66 3.89 -1.42
C HIS A 56 -10.52 4.84 -2.61
N ARG A 57 -11.19 4.54 -3.72
CA ARG A 57 -11.18 5.39 -4.92
C ARG A 57 -11.72 6.78 -4.62
N GLU A 58 -12.89 6.87 -3.99
CA GLU A 58 -13.51 8.14 -3.60
C GLU A 58 -12.61 8.94 -2.67
N ASN A 59 -12.09 8.31 -1.62
CA ASN A 59 -11.23 8.97 -0.65
C ASN A 59 -9.92 9.48 -1.28
N PHE A 60 -9.27 8.68 -2.12
CA PHE A 60 -8.02 9.08 -2.77
C PHE A 60 -8.24 10.25 -3.73
N LEU A 61 -9.30 10.21 -4.53
CA LEU A 61 -9.67 11.31 -5.45
C LEU A 61 -9.97 12.60 -4.68
N LYS A 62 -10.72 12.50 -3.57
CA LYS A 62 -11.01 13.65 -2.70
C LYS A 62 -9.72 14.29 -2.20
N LEU A 63 -8.85 13.50 -1.54
CA LEU A 63 -7.61 14.02 -0.97
C LEU A 63 -6.68 14.61 -2.04
N ALA A 64 -6.59 13.98 -3.21
CA ALA A 64 -5.80 14.52 -4.32
C ALA A 64 -6.35 15.86 -4.85
N GLN A 65 -7.68 15.98 -5.02
CA GLN A 65 -8.29 17.22 -5.52
C GLN A 65 -8.30 18.36 -4.50
N GLU A 66 -8.26 18.03 -3.21
CA GLU A 66 -8.03 18.95 -2.09
C GLU A 66 -6.55 19.30 -1.90
N GLU A 67 -5.65 18.83 -2.78
CA GLU A 67 -4.21 19.09 -2.73
C GLU A 67 -3.58 18.61 -1.39
N PHE A 68 -4.22 17.64 -0.73
CA PHE A 68 -3.78 17.11 0.56
C PHE A 68 -2.40 16.45 0.44
N TYR A 69 -2.13 15.74 -0.65
CA TYR A 69 -0.87 15.01 -0.82
C TYR A 69 0.31 15.91 -1.16
N ASP A 70 0.07 17.16 -1.54
CA ASP A 70 1.13 18.06 -1.97
C ASP A 70 2.13 18.27 -0.84
N LYS A 71 3.40 18.08 -1.20
CA LYS A 71 4.59 18.09 -0.32
C LYS A 71 4.66 16.95 0.69
N THR A 72 3.71 16.03 0.73
CA THR A 72 3.92 14.78 1.48
C THR A 72 5.06 13.98 0.84
N LEU A 73 5.77 13.19 1.64
CA LEU A 73 6.96 12.47 1.22
C LEU A 73 6.67 10.99 0.95
N PHE A 74 7.43 10.42 0.01
CA PHE A 74 7.70 8.98 -0.02
C PHE A 74 8.67 8.63 1.12
N HIS A 75 8.12 8.46 2.31
CA HIS A 75 8.87 8.37 3.55
C HIS A 75 9.42 6.97 3.86
N ARG A 76 9.14 5.97 3.02
CA ARG A 76 9.64 4.60 3.19
C ARG A 76 9.86 3.92 1.85
N VAL A 77 11.10 3.48 1.60
CA VAL A 77 11.51 2.79 0.37
C VAL A 77 12.23 1.47 0.68
N ILE A 78 11.70 0.37 0.16
CA ILE A 78 12.28 -0.96 0.37
C ILE A 78 12.49 -1.62 -0.98
N ARG A 79 13.76 -1.80 -1.34
CA ARG A 79 14.17 -2.52 -2.55
C ARG A 79 13.46 -3.87 -2.60
N ASN A 80 12.90 -4.18 -3.76
CA ASN A 80 12.17 -5.41 -4.04
C ASN A 80 10.91 -5.64 -3.17
N SER A 81 10.35 -4.57 -2.59
CA SER A 81 9.14 -4.62 -1.77
C SER A 81 8.22 -3.44 -2.12
N ILE A 82 8.25 -2.34 -1.38
CA ILE A 82 7.32 -1.23 -1.56
C ILE A 82 8.00 0.14 -1.58
N VAL A 83 7.29 1.12 -2.14
CA VAL A 83 7.54 2.56 -2.00
C VAL A 83 6.28 3.18 -1.40
N GLN A 84 6.37 3.69 -0.18
CA GLN A 84 5.22 4.13 0.63
C GLN A 84 5.29 5.64 0.88
N GLY A 85 4.13 6.30 0.78
CA GLY A 85 3.95 7.73 0.92
C GLY A 85 2.61 8.13 1.54
N GLY A 86 2.26 9.41 1.45
CA GLY A 86 0.97 9.93 1.91
C GLY A 86 0.84 10.19 3.42
N ASP A 87 1.94 10.19 4.18
CA ASP A 87 1.90 10.53 5.61
C ASP A 87 1.74 12.06 5.79
N PRO A 88 0.66 12.58 6.40
CA PRO A 88 0.46 14.02 6.59
C PRO A 88 1.57 14.69 7.41
N THR A 89 2.19 13.97 8.34
CA THR A 89 3.24 14.49 9.22
C THR A 89 4.58 14.67 8.50
N SER A 90 4.69 14.21 7.25
CA SER A 90 5.91 14.28 6.46
C SER A 90 6.16 15.66 5.83
N LYS A 91 5.14 16.51 5.68
CA LYS A 91 5.24 17.81 4.98
C LYS A 91 6.28 18.75 5.59
N ASP A 92 6.36 18.77 6.91
CA ASP A 92 7.26 19.65 7.68
C ASP A 92 8.30 18.83 8.47
N ALA A 93 8.53 17.58 8.08
CA ALA A 93 9.40 16.68 8.80
C ALA A 93 10.87 17.06 8.62
N HIS A 94 11.59 17.20 9.73
CA HIS A 94 13.04 17.37 9.65
C HIS A 94 13.70 16.09 9.10
N ARG A 95 14.88 16.25 8.52
CA ARG A 95 15.66 15.14 7.93
C ARG A 95 15.93 14.06 8.98
N GLY A 96 15.64 12.80 8.64
CA GLY A 96 15.83 11.65 9.54
C GLY A 96 14.75 11.50 10.63
N GLN A 97 13.73 12.37 10.67
CA GLN A 97 12.54 12.14 11.50
C GLN A 97 11.89 10.82 11.09
N LYS A 98 11.54 10.00 12.08
CA LYS A 98 10.77 8.77 11.86
C LYS A 98 9.33 9.15 11.46
N LEU A 99 8.90 8.59 10.33
CA LEU A 99 7.57 8.81 9.73
C LEU A 99 6.83 7.47 9.59
N GLY A 100 5.63 7.49 9.01
CA GLY A 100 4.74 6.35 8.79
C GLY A 100 3.68 6.16 9.87
N LYS A 101 3.57 7.09 10.82
CA LYS A 101 2.58 7.05 11.91
C LYS A 101 1.48 8.10 11.79
N GLY A 102 1.57 9.01 10.82
CA GLY A 102 0.54 10.01 10.64
C GLY A 102 -0.80 9.43 10.19
N ASP A 103 -1.87 10.09 10.63
CA ASP A 103 -3.24 9.81 10.25
C ASP A 103 -4.00 11.12 10.04
N ILE A 104 -5.20 11.01 9.49
CA ILE A 104 -6.09 12.13 9.19
C ILE A 104 -7.38 12.07 10.01
N GLY A 105 -7.36 11.35 11.14
CA GLY A 105 -8.51 11.22 12.05
C GLY A 105 -9.56 10.19 11.65
N TYR A 106 -9.35 9.43 10.58
CA TYR A 106 -10.23 8.32 10.19
C TYR A 106 -9.49 7.21 9.41
N THR A 107 -10.15 6.05 9.35
CA THR A 107 -9.76 4.85 8.60
C THR A 107 -10.79 4.56 7.50
N ILE A 108 -10.43 3.69 6.56
CA ILE A 108 -11.31 3.24 5.47
C ILE A 108 -11.58 1.74 5.65
N PRO A 109 -12.84 1.29 5.70
CA PRO A 109 -13.14 -0.14 5.76
C PRO A 109 -12.47 -0.91 4.63
N ALA A 110 -11.94 -2.09 4.95
CA ALA A 110 -11.24 -2.95 4.00
C ALA A 110 -12.11 -3.31 2.77
N GLU A 111 -11.56 -3.17 1.56
CA GLU A 111 -12.19 -3.57 0.30
C GLU A 111 -11.32 -4.65 -0.37
N MET A 112 -11.01 -5.72 0.37
CA MET A 112 -10.16 -6.81 -0.12
C MET A 112 -10.86 -7.55 -1.27
N ASN A 113 -10.25 -7.53 -2.46
CA ASN A 113 -10.75 -8.28 -3.61
C ASN A 113 -9.69 -9.30 -4.07
N PRO A 114 -10.01 -10.61 -4.14
CA PRO A 114 -9.10 -11.64 -4.65
C PRO A 114 -8.62 -11.43 -6.10
N THR A 115 -9.32 -10.63 -6.91
CA THR A 115 -8.87 -10.29 -8.27
C THR A 115 -7.79 -9.21 -8.27
N HIS A 116 -7.70 -8.42 -7.20
CA HIS A 116 -6.71 -7.35 -7.03
C HIS A 116 -5.63 -7.81 -6.06
N PHE A 117 -4.60 -8.43 -6.61
CA PHE A 117 -3.45 -8.94 -5.86
C PHE A 117 -2.25 -7.98 -5.95
N HIS A 118 -1.27 -8.16 -5.09
CA HIS A 118 -0.11 -7.28 -4.95
C HIS A 118 0.93 -7.55 -6.04
N LYS A 119 0.50 -7.45 -7.30
CA LYS A 119 1.36 -7.45 -8.48
C LYS A 119 2.29 -6.25 -8.47
N LYS A 120 3.44 -6.36 -9.11
CA LYS A 120 4.30 -5.19 -9.39
C LYS A 120 3.49 -4.09 -10.08
N GLY A 121 3.59 -2.87 -9.57
CA GLY A 121 2.82 -1.71 -10.03
C GLY A 121 1.47 -1.51 -9.32
N ALA A 122 1.03 -2.45 -8.47
CA ALA A 122 -0.19 -2.27 -7.68
C ALA A 122 -0.08 -1.06 -6.73
N LEU A 123 -1.17 -0.31 -6.59
CA LEU A 123 -1.37 0.76 -5.64
C LEU A 123 -2.29 0.25 -4.52
N ALA A 124 -1.77 0.23 -3.29
CA ALA A 124 -2.44 -0.35 -2.14
C ALA A 124 -2.39 0.55 -0.92
N ALA A 125 -3.35 0.39 -0.02
CA ALA A 125 -3.47 1.22 1.16
C ALA A 125 -2.68 0.64 2.34
N ALA A 126 -1.99 1.51 3.09
CA ALA A 126 -1.31 1.12 4.32
C ALA A 126 -2.33 0.91 5.45
N ARG A 127 -1.98 0.14 6.48
CA ARG A 127 -2.78 0.00 7.71
C ARG A 127 -1.92 -0.34 8.91
N LEU A 128 -2.52 -0.21 10.09
CA LEU A 128 -1.94 -0.72 11.32
C LEU A 128 -1.95 -2.26 11.36
N PRO A 129 -1.05 -2.90 12.15
CA PRO A 129 -1.02 -4.34 12.34
C PRO A 129 -2.31 -4.91 12.95
N ASP A 130 -2.59 -6.19 12.68
CA ASP A 130 -3.81 -6.90 13.13
C ASP A 130 -4.03 -6.83 14.66
N SER A 131 -2.95 -6.77 15.46
CA SER A 131 -3.04 -6.68 16.93
C SER A 131 -3.69 -5.40 17.43
N VAL A 132 -3.70 -4.34 16.61
CA VAL A 132 -4.34 -3.06 16.90
C VAL A 132 -5.56 -2.84 15.99
N ASN A 133 -5.53 -3.39 14.79
CA ASN A 133 -6.54 -3.22 13.75
C ASN A 133 -6.99 -4.60 13.20
N PRO A 134 -7.78 -5.36 13.98
CA PRO A 134 -8.22 -6.71 13.60
C PRO A 134 -9.15 -6.70 12.37
N GLU A 135 -9.92 -5.62 12.18
CA GLU A 135 -10.81 -5.41 11.02
C GLU A 135 -10.04 -5.03 9.74
N LYS A 136 -8.72 -4.85 9.85
CA LYS A 136 -7.81 -4.52 8.75
C LYS A 136 -8.20 -3.26 7.98
N GLU A 137 -8.82 -2.29 8.65
CA GLU A 137 -9.16 -1.01 8.02
C GLU A 137 -7.91 -0.26 7.56
N SER A 138 -7.98 0.37 6.40
CA SER A 138 -6.88 1.12 5.83
C SER A 138 -6.69 2.46 6.52
N ASN A 139 -5.45 2.93 6.59
CA ASN A 139 -5.13 4.32 6.92
C ASN A 139 -5.81 5.25 5.89
N GLY A 140 -6.36 6.37 6.36
CA GLY A 140 -7.12 7.28 5.50
C GLY A 140 -6.32 8.00 4.41
N SER A 141 -4.98 8.03 4.46
CA SER A 141 -4.15 8.77 3.48
C SER A 141 -2.91 8.02 3.01
N GLN A 142 -2.33 7.17 3.85
CA GLN A 142 -1.08 6.50 3.49
C GLN A 142 -1.31 5.36 2.49
N PHE A 143 -0.51 5.36 1.43
CA PHE A 143 -0.56 4.36 0.36
C PHE A 143 0.85 3.91 -0.01
N TYR A 144 0.95 2.82 -0.76
CA TYR A 144 2.21 2.35 -1.31
C TYR A 144 2.06 1.75 -2.70
N PHE A 145 3.14 1.84 -3.46
CA PHE A 145 3.32 1.10 -4.70
C PHE A 145 4.08 -0.18 -4.45
N VAL A 146 3.64 -1.26 -5.08
CA VAL A 146 4.35 -2.53 -5.07
C VAL A 146 5.46 -2.52 -6.11
N VAL A 147 6.69 -2.68 -5.65
CA VAL A 147 7.86 -2.95 -6.50
C VAL A 147 8.08 -4.45 -6.61
N GLY A 148 8.04 -5.14 -5.47
CA GLY A 148 8.09 -6.60 -5.37
C GLY A 148 9.35 -7.24 -5.96
N LYS A 149 9.34 -8.58 -6.03
CA LYS A 149 10.36 -9.39 -6.69
C LYS A 149 9.71 -10.47 -7.54
N LYS A 150 10.44 -10.95 -8.54
CA LYS A 150 10.10 -12.19 -9.24
C LYS A 150 10.43 -13.39 -8.36
N PHE A 151 9.65 -14.45 -8.50
CA PHE A 151 9.83 -15.68 -7.75
C PHE A 151 10.17 -16.85 -8.69
N SER A 152 11.02 -17.76 -8.25
CA SER A 152 11.00 -19.14 -8.75
C SER A 152 9.82 -19.88 -8.11
N GLU A 153 9.33 -20.94 -8.74
CA GLU A 153 8.27 -21.77 -8.17
C GLU A 153 8.57 -22.23 -6.74
N GLN A 154 9.81 -22.67 -6.50
CA GLN A 154 10.24 -23.10 -5.17
C GLN A 154 10.23 -21.96 -4.15
N SER A 155 10.68 -20.76 -4.54
CA SER A 155 10.65 -19.59 -3.65
C SER A 155 9.23 -19.10 -3.40
N LEU A 156 8.33 -19.19 -4.39
CA LEU A 156 6.93 -18.82 -4.25
C LEU A 156 6.21 -19.78 -3.31
N LYS A 157 6.40 -21.10 -3.46
CA LYS A 157 5.83 -22.11 -2.53
C LYS A 157 6.23 -21.81 -1.07
N LYS A 158 7.48 -21.40 -0.83
CA LYS A 158 7.94 -20.99 0.52
C LYS A 158 7.32 -19.68 1.00
N GLU A 159 7.15 -18.71 0.09
CA GLU A 159 6.56 -17.41 0.41
C GLU A 159 5.06 -17.52 0.73
N LEU A 160 4.37 -18.54 0.19
CA LEU A 160 2.95 -18.78 0.40
C LEU A 160 2.64 -19.55 1.69
N ILE A 161 3.63 -20.00 2.46
CA ILE A 161 3.38 -20.67 3.74
C ILE A 161 2.60 -19.74 4.68
N ASP A 162 1.42 -20.17 5.10
CA ASP A 162 0.59 -19.44 6.07
C ASP A 162 1.04 -19.73 7.49
N TYR A 163 1.98 -18.92 7.98
CA TYR A 163 2.52 -19.06 9.34
C TYR A 163 1.48 -18.91 10.45
N LYS A 164 0.35 -18.22 10.19
CA LYS A 164 -0.75 -18.11 11.16
C LYS A 164 -1.46 -19.46 11.35
N LYS A 165 -1.47 -20.31 10.31
CA LYS A 165 -1.98 -21.70 10.39
C LYS A 165 -0.90 -22.69 10.79
N LEU A 166 0.31 -22.56 10.23
CA LEU A 166 1.39 -23.53 10.41
C LEU A 166 1.82 -23.64 11.88
N ILE A 167 2.00 -22.52 12.59
CA ILE A 167 2.47 -22.58 13.97
C ILE A 167 1.47 -23.30 14.89
N PRO A 168 0.17 -22.93 14.95
CA PRO A 168 -0.81 -23.70 15.72
C PRO A 168 -0.89 -25.18 15.31
N ALA A 169 -0.88 -25.48 14.01
CA ALA A 169 -0.91 -26.85 13.51
C ALA A 169 0.32 -27.65 13.94
N PHE A 170 1.51 -27.04 13.89
CA PHE A 170 2.75 -27.64 14.38
C PHE A 170 2.65 -27.94 15.88
N ARG A 171 2.12 -27.01 16.68
CA ARG A 171 1.92 -27.24 18.13
C ARG A 171 0.92 -28.35 18.42
N GLU A 172 -0.13 -28.47 17.62
CA GLU A 172 -1.08 -29.58 17.73
C GLU A 172 -0.41 -30.91 17.36
N TRP A 173 0.28 -30.94 16.24
CA TRP A 173 1.00 -32.11 15.75
C TRP A 173 2.04 -32.62 16.76
N LEU A 174 2.77 -31.71 17.42
CA LEU A 174 3.76 -32.04 18.46
C LEU A 174 3.19 -32.75 19.70
N LYS A 175 1.87 -32.80 19.90
CA LYS A 175 1.26 -33.49 21.05
C LYS A 175 1.37 -35.02 20.97
N LYS A 176 1.70 -35.56 19.80
CA LYS A 176 1.91 -36.99 19.59
C LYS A 176 3.01 -37.55 20.48
N ASP A 177 2.83 -38.78 20.96
CA ASP A 177 3.74 -39.41 21.92
C ASP A 177 5.11 -39.67 21.28
N GLU A 178 5.13 -40.07 20.01
CA GLU A 178 6.33 -40.32 19.23
C GLU A 178 7.19 -39.07 18.96
N LEU A 179 6.66 -37.87 19.23
CA LEU A 179 7.37 -36.60 19.02
C LEU A 179 7.91 -35.99 20.33
N ILE A 180 8.01 -36.76 21.42
CA ILE A 180 8.47 -36.28 22.73
C ILE A 180 9.82 -35.55 22.66
N ASP A 181 10.79 -36.06 21.89
CA ASP A 181 12.12 -35.46 21.78
C ASP A 181 12.05 -34.10 21.09
N LEU A 182 11.38 -34.03 19.93
CA LEU A 182 11.19 -32.77 19.21
C LEU A 182 10.36 -31.76 20.03
N ARG A 183 9.30 -32.22 20.71
CA ARG A 183 8.48 -31.38 21.60
C ARG A 183 9.35 -30.79 22.73
N THR A 184 10.27 -31.57 23.27
CA THR A 184 11.22 -31.12 24.31
C THR A 184 12.19 -30.08 23.75
N GLU A 185 12.77 -30.29 22.56
CA GLU A 185 13.63 -29.30 21.91
C GLU A 185 12.91 -27.97 21.61
N VAL A 186 11.66 -28.05 21.18
CA VAL A 186 10.82 -26.89 20.91
C VAL A 186 10.51 -26.13 22.20
N TYR A 187 10.22 -26.83 23.31
CA TYR A 187 10.03 -26.21 24.62
C TYR A 187 11.25 -25.41 25.07
N TRP A 188 12.46 -25.99 24.95
CA TRP A 188 13.69 -25.28 25.27
C TRP A 188 13.92 -24.06 24.38
N ALA A 189 13.65 -24.18 23.08
CA ALA A 189 13.75 -23.04 22.17
C ALA A 189 12.79 -21.90 22.52
N ASP A 190 11.57 -22.19 22.97
CA ASP A 190 10.65 -21.16 23.47
C ASP A 190 11.16 -20.48 24.73
N MET A 191 11.76 -21.24 25.66
CA MET A 191 12.37 -20.69 26.89
C MET A 191 13.55 -19.77 26.59
N ASP A 192 14.31 -20.09 25.56
CA ASP A 192 15.41 -19.26 25.05
C ASP A 192 14.92 -18.11 24.14
N ASN A 193 13.62 -18.00 23.90
CA ASN A 193 13.00 -17.06 22.96
C ASN A 193 13.54 -17.19 21.51
N ASP A 194 13.97 -18.39 21.11
CA ASP A 194 14.46 -18.70 19.76
C ASP A 194 13.31 -19.10 18.83
N GLN A 195 12.46 -18.12 18.53
CA GLN A 195 11.33 -18.29 17.60
C GLN A 195 11.75 -18.70 16.19
N LYS A 196 13.00 -18.39 15.79
CA LYS A 196 13.53 -18.79 14.48
C LYS A 196 13.74 -20.30 14.42
N LYS A 197 14.22 -20.91 15.50
CA LYS A 197 14.40 -22.36 15.57
C LYS A 197 13.04 -23.08 15.53
N VAL A 198 12.08 -22.61 16.33
CA VAL A 198 10.67 -23.07 16.29
C VAL A 198 10.10 -23.01 14.88
N MET A 199 10.29 -21.88 14.20
CA MET A 199 9.81 -21.68 12.84
C MET A 199 10.44 -22.65 11.85
N ASN A 200 11.76 -22.87 11.95
CA ASN A 200 12.47 -23.78 11.06
C ASN A 200 11.96 -25.22 11.19
N TRP A 201 11.74 -25.71 12.41
CA TRP A 201 11.17 -27.04 12.60
C TRP A 201 9.74 -27.15 12.07
N ALA A 202 8.91 -26.12 12.29
CA ALA A 202 7.56 -26.10 11.73
C ALA A 202 7.57 -26.21 10.20
N VAL A 203 8.42 -25.42 9.53
CA VAL A 203 8.55 -25.45 8.06
C VAL A 203 9.11 -26.79 7.57
N GLN A 204 10.10 -27.36 8.26
CA GLN A 204 10.68 -28.66 7.92
C GLN A 204 9.66 -29.80 7.99
N ASN A 205 8.70 -29.72 8.90
CA ASN A 205 7.68 -30.75 9.10
C ASN A 205 6.33 -30.43 8.41
N LYS A 206 6.23 -29.31 7.68
CA LYS A 206 4.97 -28.82 7.07
C LYS A 206 4.20 -29.91 6.32
N GLU A 207 4.85 -30.60 5.37
CA GLU A 207 4.18 -31.60 4.53
C GLU A 207 3.63 -32.78 5.34
N GLN A 208 4.33 -33.17 6.41
CA GLN A 208 3.86 -34.22 7.32
C GLN A 208 2.68 -33.74 8.17
N ILE A 209 2.73 -32.51 8.65
CA ILE A 209 1.64 -31.88 9.42
C ILE A 209 0.37 -31.80 8.55
N GLU A 210 0.48 -31.35 7.30
CA GLU A 210 -0.64 -31.28 6.35
C GLU A 210 -1.28 -32.64 6.12
N LYS A 211 -0.45 -33.66 5.88
CA LYS A 211 -0.91 -35.02 5.65
C LYS A 211 -1.63 -35.60 6.86
N GLU A 212 -1.07 -35.44 8.05
CA GLU A 212 -1.56 -36.11 9.26
C GLU A 212 -2.73 -35.39 9.91
N LEU A 213 -2.80 -34.07 9.79
CA LEU A 213 -3.93 -33.27 10.28
C LEU A 213 -5.01 -33.04 9.20
N ASN A 214 -4.73 -33.41 7.95
CA ASN A 214 -5.61 -33.21 6.79
C ASN A 214 -6.03 -31.74 6.62
N ILE A 215 -5.04 -30.85 6.54
CA ILE A 215 -5.21 -29.39 6.45
C ILE A 215 -4.32 -28.79 5.34
N GLU A 216 -4.69 -27.61 4.85
CA GLU A 216 -3.91 -26.80 3.92
C GLU A 216 -3.20 -25.67 4.67
N LEU A 217 -1.87 -25.64 4.63
CA LEU A 217 -1.03 -24.66 5.33
C LEU A 217 -0.45 -23.59 4.40
N ASP A 218 -0.74 -23.64 3.10
CA ASP A 218 -0.39 -22.57 2.17
C ASP A 218 -1.54 -21.57 1.99
N ARG A 219 -1.17 -20.34 1.63
CA ARG A 219 -2.08 -19.30 1.17
C ARG A 219 -2.58 -19.64 -0.21
N THR A 220 -3.88 -19.48 -0.42
CA THR A 220 -4.50 -19.63 -1.73
C THR A 220 -4.28 -18.37 -2.56
N ILE A 221 -3.77 -18.53 -3.78
CA ILE A 221 -3.68 -17.48 -4.80
C ILE A 221 -4.28 -17.99 -6.11
N SER A 222 -4.76 -17.07 -6.96
CA SER A 222 -5.25 -17.43 -8.29
C SER A 222 -4.10 -17.85 -9.20
N GLU A 223 -4.39 -18.63 -10.25
CA GLU A 223 -3.38 -19.00 -11.25
C GLU A 223 -2.82 -17.75 -11.96
N GLN A 224 -3.67 -16.74 -12.20
CA GLN A 224 -3.25 -15.45 -12.74
C GLN A 224 -2.21 -14.76 -11.83
N ALA A 225 -2.48 -14.70 -10.52
CA ALA A 225 -1.55 -14.11 -9.56
C ALA A 225 -0.24 -14.89 -9.51
N LYS A 226 -0.32 -16.22 -9.47
CA LYS A 226 0.85 -17.10 -9.51
C LYS A 226 1.72 -16.83 -10.73
N GLN A 227 1.14 -16.82 -11.93
CA GLN A 227 1.90 -16.55 -13.16
C GLN A 227 2.56 -15.17 -13.11
N PHE A 228 1.84 -14.14 -12.66
CA PHE A 228 2.38 -12.80 -12.53
C PHE A 228 3.58 -12.75 -11.58
N TYR A 229 3.51 -13.43 -10.42
CA TYR A 229 4.61 -13.48 -9.47
C TYR A 229 5.86 -14.20 -10.00
N LEU A 230 5.69 -15.17 -10.91
CA LEU A 230 6.78 -15.85 -11.58
C LEU A 230 7.42 -14.98 -12.67
N THR A 231 6.60 -14.27 -13.47
CA THR A 231 7.08 -13.57 -14.68
C THR A 231 7.46 -12.11 -14.43
N GLU A 232 6.67 -11.36 -13.68
CA GLU A 232 6.81 -9.91 -13.49
C GLU A 232 7.17 -9.53 -12.04
N GLY A 233 6.66 -10.32 -11.09
CA GLY A 233 6.91 -10.17 -9.66
C GLY A 233 5.83 -9.43 -8.90
N GLY A 234 6.00 -9.35 -7.57
CA GLY A 234 5.04 -8.73 -6.67
C GLY A 234 5.30 -9.08 -5.21
N MET A 235 4.23 -9.06 -4.40
CA MET A 235 4.27 -9.33 -2.96
C MET A 235 3.09 -10.24 -2.51
N PRO A 236 3.12 -11.55 -2.81
CA PRO A 236 2.04 -12.49 -2.46
C PRO A 236 1.68 -12.54 -0.97
N LEU A 237 2.63 -12.24 -0.07
CA LEU A 237 2.39 -12.21 1.38
C LEU A 237 1.38 -11.12 1.79
N LEU A 238 1.16 -10.11 0.96
CA LEU A 238 0.21 -9.03 1.25
C LEU A 238 -1.21 -9.33 0.75
N ASP A 239 -1.37 -10.34 -0.10
CA ASP A 239 -2.68 -10.72 -0.66
C ASP A 239 -3.67 -11.09 0.44
N GLY A 240 -4.91 -10.59 0.33
CA GLY A 240 -5.96 -10.79 1.32
C GLY A 240 -5.78 -10.05 2.65
N ASP A 241 -4.68 -9.29 2.82
CA ASP A 241 -4.39 -8.54 4.03
C ASP A 241 -4.40 -7.02 3.85
N TYR A 242 -4.25 -6.52 2.62
CA TYR A 242 -4.21 -5.09 2.28
C TYR A 242 -5.06 -4.80 1.04
N THR A 243 -5.79 -3.69 1.06
CA THR A 243 -6.64 -3.30 -0.07
C THR A 243 -5.78 -2.74 -1.19
N VAL A 244 -5.75 -3.45 -2.32
CA VAL A 244 -5.26 -2.94 -3.59
C VAL A 244 -6.41 -2.21 -4.28
N PHE A 245 -6.24 -0.92 -4.54
CA PHE A 245 -7.30 -0.03 -5.04
C PHE A 245 -6.96 0.65 -6.36
N GLY A 246 -5.83 0.29 -6.97
CA GLY A 246 -5.42 0.80 -8.27
C GLY A 246 -4.11 0.20 -8.75
N GLU A 247 -3.60 0.74 -9.86
CA GLU A 247 -2.30 0.34 -10.41
C GLU A 247 -1.63 1.46 -11.19
N ILE A 248 -0.30 1.37 -11.28
CA ILE A 248 0.52 2.19 -12.17
C ILE A 248 0.29 1.74 -13.60
N VAL A 249 -0.03 2.70 -14.47
CA VAL A 249 -0.18 2.51 -15.91
C VAL A 249 0.97 3.13 -16.70
N LYS A 250 1.77 4.02 -16.09
CA LYS A 250 3.01 4.57 -16.65
C LYS A 250 3.92 5.12 -15.54
N GLY A 251 5.24 5.06 -15.72
CA GLY A 251 6.20 5.59 -14.75
C GLY A 251 6.65 4.60 -13.68
N MET A 252 6.49 3.29 -13.92
CA MET A 252 6.97 2.24 -13.01
C MET A 252 8.48 2.33 -12.77
N GLU A 253 9.25 2.75 -13.77
CA GLU A 253 10.69 3.00 -13.70
C GLU A 253 11.06 4.07 -12.66
N VAL A 254 10.18 5.05 -12.44
CA VAL A 254 10.37 6.09 -11.41
C VAL A 254 10.27 5.46 -10.02
N VAL A 255 9.24 4.63 -9.80
CA VAL A 255 9.05 3.92 -8.53
C VAL A 255 10.19 2.92 -8.27
N GLU A 256 10.64 2.21 -9.29
CA GLU A 256 11.80 1.33 -9.16
C GLU A 256 13.07 2.09 -8.79
N LYS A 257 13.31 3.25 -9.42
CA LYS A 257 14.44 4.13 -9.10
C LYS A 257 14.36 4.59 -7.65
N MET A 258 13.19 5.03 -7.18
CA MET A 258 12.95 5.39 -5.77
C MET A 258 13.30 4.24 -4.82
N SER A 259 12.86 3.02 -5.12
CA SER A 259 13.09 1.85 -4.26
C SER A 259 14.56 1.49 -4.04
N LYS A 260 15.45 1.96 -4.92
CA LYS A 260 16.90 1.68 -4.91
C LYS A 260 17.72 2.79 -4.26
N LEU A 261 17.08 3.88 -3.83
CA LEU A 261 17.77 5.00 -3.18
C LEU A 261 18.39 4.57 -1.84
N ARG A 262 19.45 5.29 -1.45
CA ARG A 262 20.00 5.18 -0.11
C ARG A 262 18.96 5.66 0.89
N LYS A 263 18.87 4.93 2.00
CA LYS A 263 17.89 5.16 3.06
C LYS A 263 18.53 5.09 4.44
N ASP A 264 17.85 5.66 5.41
CA ASP A 264 18.23 5.57 6.82
C ASP A 264 17.74 4.27 7.47
N LYS A 265 17.92 4.16 8.80
CA LYS A 265 17.52 3.00 9.59
C LYS A 265 15.99 2.79 9.70
N TYR A 266 15.20 3.76 9.27
CA TYR A 266 13.74 3.70 9.23
C TYR A 266 13.20 3.46 7.82
N ASP A 267 14.09 3.09 6.89
CA ASP A 267 13.82 2.96 5.46
C ASP A 267 13.42 4.28 4.76
N ARG A 268 13.61 5.45 5.38
CA ARG A 268 13.35 6.75 4.75
C ARG A 268 14.49 7.09 3.79
N PRO A 269 14.22 7.55 2.55
CA PRO A 269 15.24 8.08 1.66
C PRO A 269 16.13 9.13 2.34
N ILE A 270 17.44 9.11 2.06
CA ILE A 270 18.38 10.07 2.63
C ILE A 270 18.11 11.50 2.12
N GLU A 271 17.73 11.63 0.86
CA GLU A 271 17.18 12.85 0.26
C GLU A 271 15.67 12.68 0.14
N ASP A 272 14.92 13.67 0.62
CA ASP A 272 13.46 13.60 0.66
C ASP A 272 12.84 13.70 -0.74
N ILE A 273 11.81 12.91 -0.99
CA ILE A 273 11.10 12.87 -2.27
C ILE A 273 9.66 13.28 -2.01
N SER A 274 9.36 14.54 -2.27
CA SER A 274 7.99 15.05 -2.18
C SER A 274 7.16 14.65 -3.40
N MET A 275 5.85 14.64 -3.23
CA MET A 275 4.89 14.45 -4.30
C MET A 275 3.97 15.65 -4.48
N GLU A 276 3.45 15.79 -5.70
CA GLU A 276 2.29 16.60 -6.06
C GLU A 276 1.33 15.68 -6.83
N ILE A 277 0.05 15.66 -6.47
CA ILE A 277 -0.92 14.74 -7.10
C ILE A 277 -2.00 15.53 -7.81
N THR A 278 -2.16 15.27 -9.11
CA THR A 278 -3.24 15.83 -9.91
C THR A 278 -4.15 14.74 -10.46
N VAL A 279 -5.43 15.06 -10.61
CA VAL A 279 -6.46 14.15 -11.12
C VAL A 279 -7.06 14.76 -12.38
N SER A 280 -7.11 13.98 -13.45
CA SER A 280 -7.74 14.37 -14.72
C SER A 280 -8.80 13.36 -15.11
N GLU A 281 -9.98 13.82 -15.51
CA GLU A 281 -10.98 12.97 -16.18
C GLU A 281 -10.64 12.88 -17.67
N ILE A 282 -10.42 11.67 -18.18
CA ILE A 282 -10.02 11.43 -19.58
C ILE A 282 -10.82 10.29 -20.22
N PRO A 283 -10.98 10.26 -21.56
CA PRO A 283 -11.64 9.16 -22.25
C PRO A 283 -10.98 7.81 -21.99
N LYS A 284 -11.77 6.76 -21.82
CA LYS A 284 -11.28 5.38 -21.67
C LYS A 284 -10.46 4.91 -22.87
N ASP A 285 -10.82 5.35 -24.08
CA ASP A 285 -10.03 5.07 -25.28
C ASP A 285 -8.62 5.66 -25.18
N LYS A 286 -8.48 6.83 -24.55
CA LYS A 286 -7.18 7.44 -24.29
C LYS A 286 -6.37 6.65 -23.27
N LEU A 287 -7.00 6.17 -22.19
CA LEU A 287 -6.36 5.27 -21.23
C LEU A 287 -5.81 4.00 -21.91
N ARG A 288 -6.62 3.40 -22.78
CA ARG A 288 -6.21 2.22 -23.54
C ARG A 288 -5.08 2.51 -24.51
N LEU A 289 -5.20 3.55 -25.33
CA LEU A 289 -4.25 3.82 -26.43
C LEU A 289 -2.92 4.39 -25.92
N GLU A 290 -2.93 5.25 -24.91
CA GLU A 290 -1.73 5.93 -24.42
C GLU A 290 -1.08 5.27 -23.20
N PHE A 291 -1.87 4.55 -22.39
CA PHE A 291 -1.41 3.96 -21.13
C PHE A 291 -1.57 2.43 -21.09
N GLY A 292 -2.12 1.81 -22.13
CA GLY A 292 -2.29 0.36 -22.21
C GLY A 292 -3.28 -0.21 -21.19
N TYR A 293 -4.05 0.63 -20.51
CA TYR A 293 -5.00 0.20 -19.49
C TYR A 293 -6.33 -0.20 -20.13
N VAL A 294 -6.78 -1.41 -19.81
CA VAL A 294 -8.10 -1.93 -20.19
C VAL A 294 -8.79 -2.32 -18.90
N GLU A 295 -9.94 -1.70 -18.66
CA GLU A 295 -10.82 -1.98 -17.51
C GLU A 295 -11.41 -3.40 -17.57
#